data_AF-A0A972MU29-F1
#
_entry.id   AF-A0A972MU29-F1
#
_cell.length_a   1.000
_cell.length_b   1.000
_cell.length_c   1.000
_cell.angle_alpha   90.00
_cell.angle_beta   90.00
_cell.angle_gamma   90.00
#
_symmetry.space_group_name_H-M   'P 1'
#
loop_
_entity.id
_entity.type
_entity.pdbx_description
1 polymer ?
#
loop_
_entity_poly.entity_id
_entity_poly.type
_entity_poly.pdbx_seq_one_letter_code
_entity_poly.pdbx_strand_id
1 'polypeptide(L)'
;KKLSSKKREQLFEIIIQNATYHIVSIPPATIDEKGLSWSLAFALKEIKEHIEASKYLFDGDKTFGVEEIETMIKADGKIPEVSAASILAKVTRDKSMIEAARCYPEYEFEKHKGYITKRHIELIKQYGYCDIHRRSYRVKALEATLF
;
A
#
# COMPACT_ATOMS: atom_id res chain seq x y z
N LYS A 1 2.02 11.91 -5.93
CA LYS A 1 1.35 12.18 -7.24
C LYS A 1 2.14 13.07 -8.22
N LYS A 2 3.16 13.83 -7.77
CA LYS A 2 3.94 14.73 -8.66
C LYS A 2 5.11 14.06 -9.41
N LEU A 3 5.63 12.94 -8.90
CA LEU A 3 6.77 12.23 -9.50
C LEU A 3 6.30 11.13 -10.45
N SER A 4 7.01 10.97 -11.58
CA SER A 4 6.84 9.84 -12.50
C SER A 4 7.33 8.53 -11.89
N SER A 5 6.90 7.37 -12.44
CA SER A 5 7.38 6.07 -11.94
C SER A 5 8.89 5.94 -12.01
N LYS A 6 9.47 6.28 -13.18
CA LYS A 6 10.92 6.26 -13.41
C LYS A 6 11.68 7.11 -12.38
N LYS A 7 11.19 8.30 -12.04
CA LYS A 7 11.86 9.15 -11.04
C LYS A 7 11.75 8.56 -9.64
N ARG A 8 10.63 7.94 -9.27
CA ARG A 8 10.49 7.24 -7.98
C ARG A 8 11.42 6.04 -7.89
N GLU A 9 11.59 5.26 -8.96
CA GLU A 9 12.52 4.13 -8.99
C GLU A 9 13.97 4.59 -8.81
N GLN A 10 14.38 5.68 -9.46
CA GLN A 10 15.71 6.27 -9.23
C GLN A 10 15.90 6.73 -7.78
N LEU A 11 14.90 7.39 -7.21
CA LEU A 11 14.95 7.85 -5.81
C LEU A 11 14.91 6.67 -4.83
N PHE A 12 14.19 5.60 -5.13
CA PHE A 12 14.15 4.39 -4.32
C PHE A 12 15.55 3.83 -4.10
N GLU A 13 16.34 3.67 -5.18
CA GLU A 13 17.72 3.18 -5.09
C GLU A 13 18.61 4.10 -4.25
N ILE A 14 18.44 5.42 -4.36
CA ILE A 14 19.18 6.38 -3.53
C ILE A 14 18.76 6.26 -2.06
N ILE A 15 17.46 6.16 -1.76
CA ILE A 15 16.96 6.10 -0.39
C ILE A 15 17.46 4.84 0.31
N ILE A 16 17.36 3.66 -0.31
CA ILE A 16 17.78 2.40 0.32
C ILE A 16 19.29 2.34 0.61
N GLN A 17 20.10 3.10 -0.14
CA GLN A 17 21.56 3.18 0.05
C GLN A 17 21.96 4.20 1.13
N ASN A 18 21.08 5.16 1.45
CA ASN A 18 21.44 6.32 2.26
C ASN A 18 20.56 6.51 3.51
N ALA A 19 19.62 5.62 3.77
CA ALA A 19 18.73 5.69 4.92
C ALA A 19 18.46 4.31 5.52
N THR A 20 18.28 4.26 6.84
CA THR A 20 17.69 3.10 7.51
C THR A 20 16.20 3.05 7.19
N TYR A 21 15.71 1.88 6.79
CA TYR A 21 14.30 1.69 6.45
C TYR A 21 13.79 0.32 6.84
N HIS A 22 12.47 0.22 7.02
CA HIS A 22 11.74 -1.02 7.26
C HIS A 22 10.43 -0.96 6.47
N ILE A 23 10.09 -2.05 5.78
CA ILE A 23 8.88 -2.12 4.95
C ILE A 23 8.01 -3.26 5.44
N VAL A 24 6.81 -2.91 5.90
CA VAL A 24 5.82 -3.89 6.33
C VAL A 24 4.84 -4.16 5.20
N SER A 25 4.71 -5.43 4.81
CA SER A 25 3.74 -5.89 3.81
C SER A 25 2.73 -6.84 4.46
N ILE A 26 1.45 -6.48 4.41
CA ILE A 26 0.39 -7.26 5.04
C ILE A 26 -0.41 -8.01 3.95
N PRO A 27 -0.56 -9.34 4.06
CA PRO A 27 -1.33 -10.14 3.10
C PRO A 27 -2.80 -9.71 3.00
N PRO A 28 -3.43 -9.82 1.82
CA PRO A 28 -4.86 -9.55 1.65
C PRO A 28 -5.75 -10.34 2.61
N ALA A 29 -5.46 -11.62 2.83
CA ALA A 29 -6.20 -12.48 3.75
C ALA A 29 -6.17 -11.94 5.19
N THR A 30 -5.04 -11.43 5.67
CA THR A 30 -4.92 -10.82 7.00
C THR A 30 -5.75 -9.53 7.09
N ILE A 31 -5.77 -8.73 6.03
CA ILE A 31 -6.60 -7.52 5.97
C ILE A 31 -8.08 -7.87 5.96
N ASP A 32 -8.47 -8.93 5.25
CA ASP A 32 -9.86 -9.41 5.25
C ASP A 32 -10.30 -9.94 6.62
N GLU A 33 -9.40 -10.62 7.34
CA GLU A 33 -9.67 -11.20 8.66
C GLU A 33 -9.67 -10.14 9.78
N LYS A 34 -8.65 -9.28 9.84
CA LYS A 34 -8.43 -8.35 10.96
C LYS A 34 -8.91 -6.94 10.69
N GLY A 35 -9.16 -6.60 9.44
CA GLY A 35 -9.55 -5.27 8.99
C GLY A 35 -8.37 -4.31 8.77
N LEU A 36 -8.66 -3.25 8.03
CA LEU A 36 -7.65 -2.25 7.64
C LEU A 36 -7.10 -1.48 8.85
N SER A 37 -7.95 -1.08 9.80
CA SER A 37 -7.51 -0.32 10.98
C SER A 37 -6.51 -1.11 11.84
N TRP A 38 -6.79 -2.40 12.06
CA TRP A 38 -5.85 -3.29 12.75
C TRP A 38 -4.55 -3.43 11.96
N SER A 39 -4.65 -3.61 10.64
CA SER A 39 -3.48 -3.77 9.77
C SER A 39 -2.58 -2.53 9.78
N LEU A 40 -3.16 -1.33 9.80
CA LEU A 40 -2.39 -0.08 9.92
C LEU A 40 -1.74 0.07 11.29
N ALA A 41 -2.47 -0.26 12.38
CA ALA A 41 -1.89 -0.26 13.73
C ALA A 41 -0.73 -1.25 13.86
N PHE A 42 -0.89 -2.46 13.30
CA PHE A 42 0.14 -3.50 13.27
C PHE A 42 1.39 -3.00 12.53
N ALA A 43 1.25 -2.48 11.31
CA ALA A 43 2.38 -1.97 10.54
C ALA A 43 3.13 -0.84 11.26
N LEU A 44 2.40 0.09 11.89
CA LEU A 44 3.01 1.18 12.64
C LEU A 44 3.81 0.69 13.87
N LYS A 45 3.28 -0.31 14.59
CA LYS A 45 3.99 -0.93 15.73
C LYS A 45 5.25 -1.67 15.26
N GLU A 46 5.13 -2.48 14.21
CA GLU A 46 6.26 -3.22 13.66
C GLU A 46 7.38 -2.27 13.19
N ILE A 47 7.03 -1.14 12.55
CA ILE A 47 8.03 -0.12 12.17
C ILE A 47 8.76 0.44 13.41
N LYS A 48 8.04 0.77 14.49
CA LYS A 48 8.66 1.27 15.74
C LYS A 48 9.58 0.25 16.39
N GLU A 49 9.28 -1.04 16.25
CA GLU A 49 10.12 -2.13 16.78
C GLU A 49 11.43 -2.33 16.00
N HIS A 50 11.46 -1.92 14.72
CA HIS A 50 12.61 -2.14 13.83
C HIS A 50 13.43 -0.88 13.53
N ILE A 51 12.86 0.31 13.72
CA ILE A 51 13.55 1.59 13.50
C ILE A 51 13.45 2.42 14.77
N GLU A 52 14.58 2.65 15.43
CA GLU A 52 14.67 3.61 16.52
C GLU A 52 14.74 5.04 15.97
N ALA A 53 13.85 5.91 16.44
CA ALA A 53 13.83 7.32 16.06
C ALA A 53 13.41 8.19 17.24
N SER A 54 13.90 9.43 17.28
CA SER A 54 13.47 10.43 18.27
C SER A 54 12.04 10.93 18.04
N LYS A 55 11.51 10.75 16.83
CA LYS A 55 10.15 11.14 16.44
C LYS A 55 9.63 10.25 15.32
N TYR A 56 8.39 9.80 15.46
CA TYR A 56 7.64 9.10 14.41
C TYR A 56 6.54 10.01 13.87
N LEU A 57 6.48 10.14 12.54
CA LEU A 57 5.46 10.92 11.85
C LEU A 57 4.79 10.09 10.76
N PHE A 58 3.47 9.94 10.87
CA PHE A 58 2.64 9.22 9.91
C PHE A 58 1.81 10.19 9.05
N ASP A 59 1.79 9.97 7.73
CA ASP A 59 0.92 10.73 6.82
C ASP A 59 -0.52 10.24 6.93
N GLY A 60 -1.34 10.99 7.66
CA GLY A 60 -2.72 10.64 7.95
C GLY A 60 -3.33 11.51 9.04
N ASP A 61 -4.53 11.13 9.45
CA ASP A 61 -5.32 11.78 10.49
C ASP A 61 -5.46 10.92 11.76
N LYS A 62 -5.03 9.66 11.72
CA LYS A 62 -5.23 8.67 12.79
C LYS A 62 -3.96 7.93 13.12
N THR A 63 -3.73 7.71 14.41
CA THR A 63 -2.65 6.87 14.95
C THR A 63 -3.05 5.39 15.01
N PHE A 64 -4.33 5.09 14.81
CA PHE A 64 -4.91 3.74 14.98
C PHE A 64 -4.66 3.14 16.37
N GLY A 65 -4.53 3.99 17.40
CA GLY A 65 -4.27 3.58 18.78
C GLY A 65 -2.81 3.22 19.06
N VAL A 66 -1.88 3.57 18.17
CA VAL A 66 -0.44 3.45 18.41
C VAL A 66 0.06 4.69 19.13
N GLU A 67 0.71 4.49 20.27
CA GLU A 67 1.25 5.58 21.10
C GLU A 67 2.57 6.12 20.54
N GLU A 68 2.89 7.37 20.90
CA GLU A 68 4.13 8.08 20.51
C GLU A 68 4.36 8.16 18.99
N ILE A 69 3.28 8.27 18.23
CA ILE A 69 3.29 8.58 16.81
C ILE A 69 2.48 9.86 16.60
N GLU A 70 3.10 10.83 15.93
CA GLU A 70 2.39 12.01 15.46
C GLU A 70 1.78 11.76 14.07
N THR A 71 0.69 12.45 13.77
CA THR A 71 0.05 12.40 12.46
C THR A 71 0.01 13.76 11.82
N MET A 72 0.19 13.80 10.50
CA MET A 72 0.02 15.02 9.73
C MET A 72 -0.54 14.70 8.36
N ILE A 73 -1.65 15.33 8.01
CA ILE A 73 -2.27 15.19 6.70
C ILE A 73 -1.38 15.81 5.61
N LYS A 74 -1.10 15.03 4.56
CA LYS A 74 -0.23 15.39 3.42
C LYS A 74 1.21 15.65 3.85
N ALA A 75 1.70 14.88 4.82
CA ALA A 75 3.08 14.98 5.27
C ALA A 75 4.08 14.56 4.19
N ASP A 76 3.69 13.64 3.30
CA ASP A 76 4.48 13.21 2.13
C ASP A 76 4.92 14.37 1.21
N GLY A 77 4.14 15.45 1.18
CA GLY A 77 4.40 16.67 0.42
C GLY A 77 5.10 17.79 1.20
N LYS A 78 5.40 17.58 2.48
CA LYS A 78 5.93 18.62 3.39
C LYS A 78 7.21 18.20 4.10
N ILE A 79 7.33 16.91 4.44
CA ILE A 79 8.41 16.35 5.27
C ILE A 79 9.22 15.37 4.42
N PRO A 80 10.54 15.61 4.22
CA PRO A 80 11.38 14.79 3.34
C PRO A 80 11.38 13.30 3.70
N GLU A 81 11.45 12.96 4.99
CA GLU A 81 11.51 11.59 5.50
C GLU A 81 10.21 10.82 5.19
N VAL A 82 9.06 11.48 5.37
CA VAL A 82 7.75 10.91 5.01
C VAL A 82 7.61 10.76 3.50
N SER A 83 8.16 11.72 2.74
CA SER A 83 8.24 11.62 1.28
C SER A 83 9.05 10.40 0.85
N ALA A 84 10.22 10.18 1.45
CA ALA A 84 11.08 9.03 1.20
C ALA A 84 10.36 7.71 1.55
N ALA A 85 9.72 7.63 2.72
CA ALA A 85 8.92 6.48 3.12
C ALA A 85 7.78 6.19 2.12
N SER A 86 7.09 7.22 1.62
CA SER A 86 6.04 7.06 0.61
C SER A 86 6.56 6.50 -0.72
N ILE A 87 7.80 6.86 -1.11
CA ILE A 87 8.48 6.33 -2.30
C ILE A 87 8.81 4.84 -2.08
N LEU A 88 9.41 4.49 -0.94
CA LEU A 88 9.73 3.10 -0.59
C LEU A 88 8.49 2.21 -0.64
N ALA A 89 7.41 2.61 0.04
CA ALA A 89 6.17 1.86 0.07
C ALA A 89 5.58 1.69 -1.35
N LYS A 90 5.56 2.76 -2.14
CA LYS A 90 4.93 2.74 -3.46
C LYS A 90 5.72 1.93 -4.49
N VAL A 91 7.03 2.08 -4.55
CA VAL A 91 7.86 1.33 -5.50
C VAL A 91 7.85 -0.17 -5.15
N THR A 92 7.92 -0.51 -3.86
CA THR A 92 7.81 -1.91 -3.41
C THR A 92 6.47 -2.51 -3.79
N ARG A 93 5.38 -1.78 -3.54
CA ARG A 93 4.04 -2.20 -3.95
C ARG A 93 3.92 -2.39 -5.47
N ASP A 94 4.44 -1.45 -6.25
CA ASP A 94 4.37 -1.51 -7.72
C ASP A 94 5.16 -2.71 -8.28
N LYS A 95 6.34 -3.01 -7.71
CA LYS A 95 7.13 -4.21 -8.03
C LYS A 95 6.36 -5.50 -7.70
N SER A 96 5.77 -5.60 -6.50
CA SER A 96 4.97 -6.78 -6.11
C SER A 96 3.78 -7.07 -7.04
N MET A 97 3.19 -6.03 -7.64
CA MET A 97 2.08 -6.20 -8.58
C MET A 97 2.51 -6.60 -9.99
N ILE A 98 3.72 -6.22 -10.40
CA ILE A 98 4.30 -6.71 -11.64
C ILE A 98 4.64 -8.20 -11.51
N GLU A 99 5.14 -8.61 -10.34
CA GLU A 99 5.39 -10.03 -10.05
C GLU A 99 4.08 -10.83 -10.01
N ALA A 100 3.06 -10.30 -9.31
CA ALA A 100 1.76 -10.95 -9.27
C ALA A 100 1.11 -11.08 -10.65
N ALA A 101 1.33 -10.13 -11.57
CA ALA A 101 0.85 -10.25 -12.95
C ALA A 101 1.43 -11.48 -13.68
N ARG A 102 2.60 -11.98 -13.28
CA ARG A 102 3.16 -13.22 -13.84
C ARG A 102 2.41 -14.46 -13.35
N CYS A 103 1.95 -14.43 -12.11
CA CYS A 103 1.17 -15.51 -11.50
C CYS A 103 -0.31 -15.46 -11.93
N TYR A 104 -0.81 -14.25 -12.23
CA TYR A 104 -2.20 -13.95 -12.53
C TYR A 104 -2.29 -13.11 -13.83
N PRO A 105 -1.84 -13.65 -14.97
CA PRO A 105 -1.74 -12.90 -16.24
C PRO A 105 -3.07 -12.33 -16.74
N GLU A 106 -4.19 -12.97 -16.40
CA GLU A 106 -5.53 -12.58 -16.77
C GLU A 106 -6.01 -11.28 -16.09
N TYR A 107 -5.35 -10.85 -15.01
CA TYR A 107 -5.75 -9.69 -14.23
C TYR A 107 -4.98 -8.40 -14.54
N GLU A 108 -3.97 -8.41 -15.42
CA GLU A 108 -3.24 -7.21 -15.85
C GLU A 108 -2.74 -6.31 -14.69
N PHE A 109 -2.32 -6.90 -13.57
CA PHE A 109 -1.92 -6.18 -12.36
C PHE A 109 -0.77 -5.20 -12.59
N GLU A 110 0.07 -5.42 -13.61
CA GLU A 110 1.14 -4.53 -14.02
C GLU A 110 0.62 -3.16 -14.52
N LYS A 111 -0.64 -3.06 -14.96
CA LYS A 111 -1.24 -1.81 -15.46
C LYS A 111 -1.90 -1.00 -14.35
N HIS A 112 -2.72 -1.63 -13.51
CA HIS A 112 -3.51 -0.93 -12.48
C HIS A 112 -3.07 -1.20 -11.05
N LYS A 113 -2.08 -2.05 -10.80
CA LYS A 113 -1.48 -2.27 -9.46
C LYS A 113 -2.48 -2.71 -8.39
N GLY A 114 -3.56 -3.37 -8.81
CA GLY A 114 -4.68 -3.76 -7.94
C GLY A 114 -5.64 -2.63 -7.54
N TYR A 115 -5.47 -1.40 -8.03
CA TYR A 115 -6.50 -0.36 -7.85
C TYR A 115 -7.78 -0.73 -8.60
N ILE A 116 -8.93 -0.35 -8.04
CA ILE A 116 -10.27 -0.60 -8.59
C ILE A 116 -10.53 0.34 -9.79
N THR A 117 -9.79 0.13 -10.87
CA THR A 117 -10.02 0.79 -12.16
C THR A 117 -11.16 0.11 -12.91
N LYS A 118 -11.72 0.78 -13.93
CA LYS A 118 -12.73 0.18 -14.80
C LYS A 118 -12.25 -1.17 -15.37
N ARG A 119 -11.01 -1.21 -15.87
CA ARG A 119 -10.40 -2.44 -16.39
C ARG A 119 -10.30 -3.53 -15.33
N HIS A 120 -9.84 -3.20 -14.13
CA HIS A 120 -9.72 -4.19 -13.06
C HIS A 120 -11.09 -4.77 -12.67
N ILE A 121 -12.13 -3.94 -12.60
CA ILE A 121 -13.51 -4.39 -12.35
C ILE A 121 -13.97 -5.34 -13.46
N GLU A 122 -13.72 -5.02 -14.73
CA GLU A 122 -14.08 -5.89 -15.87
C GLU A 122 -13.40 -7.26 -15.76
N LEU A 123 -12.11 -7.29 -15.42
CA LEU A 123 -11.34 -8.53 -15.25
C LEU A 123 -11.87 -9.36 -14.07
N ILE A 124 -12.22 -8.73 -12.94
CA ILE A 124 -12.84 -9.43 -11.81
C ILE A 124 -14.22 -9.98 -12.19
N LYS A 125 -15.02 -9.25 -12.97
CA LYS A 125 -16.31 -9.76 -13.46
C LYS A 125 -16.14 -10.95 -14.39
N GLN A 126 -15.08 -10.97 -15.18
CA GLN A 126 -14.81 -12.04 -16.14
C GLN A 126 -14.22 -13.30 -15.50
N TYR A 127 -13.25 -13.14 -14.59
CA TYR A 127 -12.45 -14.25 -14.04
C TYR A 127 -12.71 -14.54 -12.56
N GLY A 128 -13.53 -13.72 -11.89
CA GLY A 128 -13.75 -13.79 -10.46
C GLY A 128 -12.64 -13.10 -9.66
N TYR A 129 -12.59 -13.36 -8.35
CA TYR A 129 -11.50 -12.90 -7.47
C TYR A 129 -10.41 -13.98 -7.38
N CYS A 130 -9.15 -13.61 -7.64
CA CYS A 130 -7.97 -14.41 -7.27
C CYS A 130 -7.50 -14.18 -5.82
N ASP A 131 -6.50 -14.93 -5.38
CA ASP A 131 -6.05 -14.99 -3.97
C ASP A 131 -5.47 -13.68 -3.42
N ILE A 132 -4.98 -12.80 -4.29
CA ILE A 132 -4.42 -11.52 -3.86
C ILE A 132 -5.44 -10.38 -3.77
N HIS A 133 -6.72 -10.67 -4.03
CA HIS A 133 -7.81 -9.72 -3.81
C HIS A 133 -8.22 -9.67 -2.34
N ARG A 134 -8.67 -8.50 -1.90
CA ARG A 134 -9.29 -8.29 -0.58
C ARG A 134 -10.79 -8.44 -0.72
N ARG A 135 -11.33 -9.58 -0.30
CA ARG A 135 -12.75 -9.95 -0.47
C ARG A 135 -13.65 -9.20 0.51
N SER A 136 -13.11 -8.71 1.62
CA SER A 136 -13.85 -7.89 2.59
C SER A 136 -14.20 -6.49 2.08
N TYR A 137 -13.51 -6.02 1.03
CA TYR A 137 -13.72 -4.68 0.47
C TYR A 137 -14.98 -4.68 -0.39
N ARG A 138 -15.98 -3.89 0.02
CA ARG A 138 -17.21 -3.73 -0.75
C ARG A 138 -17.01 -2.80 -1.93
N VAL A 139 -16.98 -3.36 -3.13
CA VAL A 139 -16.91 -2.62 -4.39
C VAL A 139 -18.31 -2.62 -5.02
N LYS A 140 -19.00 -1.48 -4.96
CA LYS A 140 -20.38 -1.33 -5.47
C LYS A 140 -20.57 -1.88 -6.89
N ALA A 141 -19.59 -1.71 -7.77
CA ALA A 141 -19.66 -2.18 -9.15
C ALA A 141 -19.61 -3.72 -9.32
N LEU A 142 -19.24 -4.45 -8.27
CA LEU A 142 -19.14 -5.91 -8.20
C LEU A 142 -20.24 -6.53 -7.32
N GLU A 143 -21.06 -5.71 -6.66
CA GLU A 143 -22.20 -6.20 -5.89
C GLU A 143 -23.29 -6.71 -6.85
N ALA A 144 -23.91 -7.83 -6.52
CA ALA A 144 -25.06 -8.32 -7.27
C ALA A 144 -26.18 -7.29 -7.16
N THR A 145 -26.61 -6.73 -8.29
CA THR A 145 -27.81 -5.91 -8.34
C THR A 145 -29.01 -6.81 -8.09
N LEU A 146 -29.71 -6.58 -6.98
CA LEU A 146 -30.99 -7.21 -6.66
C LEU A 146 -32.13 -6.60 -7.49
N PHE A 147 -31.95 -6.38 -8.79
CA PHE A 147 -32.98 -5.90 -9.73
C PHE A 147 -32.66 -6.34 -11.15
#